data_AF-A0A828P445-F1
#
_entry.id   AF-A0A828P445-F1
#
_cell.length_a   1.000
_cell.length_b   1.000
_cell.length_c   1.000
_cell.angle_alpha   90.00
_cell.angle_beta   90.00
_cell.angle_gamma   90.00
#
_symmetry.space_group_name_H-M   'P 1'
#
loop_
_entity.id
_entity.type
_entity.pdbx_description
1 polymer ?
#
loop_
_entity_poly.entity_id
_entity_poly.type
_entity_poly.pdbx_seq_one_letter_code
_entity_poly.pdbx_strand_id
1 'polypeptide(L)'
;MRVLLAPMEGVLDSLVRELLTEVNDYDLCITEFVRVVDQLLPIKVFHRICPELQNASRTPSGTLVRVQLLGQFPQWLAENAARAVELGSWGVDLNCGCPSKTVNGSGGGATLLKDPELIYQGAKAMREAVPAHLPVSVKVRLGWDSGEKKFEIADAVQQAGATELVVHGRTKEQGYRAEHIDWQAIGEIRQRLNIPVIANGEIWDWQSAQQCMTISGC
;
A
#
# COMPACT_ATOMS: atom_id res chain seq x y z
N MET A 1 -16.39 -4.50 -10.00
CA MET A 1 -15.35 -5.13 -9.15
C MET A 1 -14.04 -4.47 -9.55
N ARG A 2 -13.21 -4.09 -8.58
CA ARG A 2 -11.88 -3.50 -8.83
C ARG A 2 -10.81 -4.47 -8.35
N VAL A 3 -9.80 -4.76 -9.16
CA VAL A 3 -8.71 -5.70 -8.85
C VAL A 3 -7.36 -5.00 -8.98
N LEU A 4 -6.61 -4.99 -7.89
CA LEU A 4 -5.29 -4.38 -7.82
C LEU A 4 -4.21 -5.47 -7.87
N LEU A 5 -3.16 -5.23 -8.65
CA LEU A 5 -1.94 -6.02 -8.59
C LEU A 5 -1.07 -5.53 -7.42
N ALA A 6 -0.86 -6.40 -6.45
CA ALA A 6 -0.19 -6.08 -5.19
C ALA A 6 1.31 -5.74 -5.39
N PRO A 7 1.93 -4.98 -4.47
CA PRO A 7 3.37 -4.77 -4.45
C PRO A 7 4.08 -6.01 -3.90
N MET A 8 5.04 -6.56 -4.66
CA MET A 8 5.83 -7.73 -4.26
C MET A 8 7.32 -7.50 -4.60
N GLU A 9 8.08 -7.09 -3.59
CA GLU A 9 9.55 -6.87 -3.69
C GLU A 9 10.25 -8.13 -4.22
N GLY A 10 11.11 -7.95 -5.21
CA GLY A 10 11.89 -9.00 -5.87
C GLY A 10 11.08 -9.91 -6.81
N VAL A 11 9.81 -9.59 -7.06
CA VAL A 11 8.91 -10.42 -7.90
C VAL A 11 8.19 -9.58 -8.96
N LEU A 12 7.44 -8.56 -8.55
CA LEU A 12 6.59 -7.77 -9.46
C LEU A 12 7.27 -6.45 -9.86
N ASP A 13 8.45 -6.58 -10.46
CA ASP A 13 9.14 -5.46 -11.10
C ASP A 13 8.39 -4.96 -12.35
N SER A 14 8.93 -3.98 -13.06
CA SER A 14 8.26 -3.42 -14.24
C SER A 14 8.10 -4.42 -15.38
N LEU A 15 9.01 -5.39 -15.51
CA LEU A 15 8.94 -6.39 -16.59
C LEU A 15 7.78 -7.36 -16.33
N VAL A 16 7.62 -7.81 -15.09
CA VAL A 16 6.49 -8.69 -14.75
C VAL A 16 5.18 -7.92 -14.77
N ARG A 17 5.16 -6.65 -14.34
CA ARG A 17 3.97 -5.79 -14.50
C ARG A 17 3.57 -5.65 -15.97
N GLU A 18 4.52 -5.42 -16.87
CA GLU A 18 4.26 -5.38 -18.33
C GLU A 18 3.62 -6.69 -18.81
N LEU A 19 4.24 -7.84 -18.53
CA LEU A 19 3.73 -9.15 -18.95
C LEU A 19 2.31 -9.43 -18.42
N LEU A 20 2.06 -9.13 -17.15
CA LEU A 20 0.78 -9.44 -16.51
C LEU A 20 -0.33 -8.49 -16.96
N THR A 21 -0.03 -7.20 -17.13
CA THR A 21 -1.03 -6.20 -17.54
C THR A 21 -1.40 -6.27 -19.01
N GLU A 22 -0.62 -6.96 -19.85
CA GLU A 22 -1.01 -7.26 -21.24
C GLU A 22 -2.12 -8.32 -21.31
N VAL A 23 -2.17 -9.23 -20.34
CA VAL A 23 -3.08 -10.38 -20.34
C VAL A 23 -4.09 -10.37 -19.18
N ASN A 24 -4.22 -9.25 -18.46
CA ASN A 24 -5.17 -9.07 -17.37
C ASN A 24 -5.74 -7.65 -17.36
N ASP A 25 -6.97 -7.54 -16.88
CA ASP A 25 -7.67 -6.28 -16.66
C ASP A 25 -7.45 -5.75 -15.24
N TYR A 26 -6.19 -5.56 -14.82
CA TYR A 26 -5.90 -4.93 -13.52
C TYR A 26 -6.23 -3.43 -13.58
N ASP A 27 -6.92 -2.91 -12.57
CA ASP A 27 -7.25 -1.48 -12.50
C ASP A 27 -6.04 -0.61 -12.12
N LEU A 28 -5.12 -1.19 -11.34
CA LEU A 28 -3.93 -0.52 -10.82
C LEU A 28 -2.89 -1.54 -10.36
N CYS A 29 -1.62 -1.24 -10.63
CA CYS A 29 -0.48 -1.92 -10.03
C CYS A 29 0.21 -1.02 -8.99
N ILE A 30 0.74 -1.62 -7.93
CA ILE A 30 1.61 -0.93 -6.97
C ILE A 30 3.05 -1.39 -7.20
N THR A 31 4.01 -0.47 -7.22
CA THR A 31 5.42 -0.81 -7.40
C THR A 31 5.97 -1.57 -6.19
N GLU A 32 7.14 -2.18 -6.36
CA GLU A 32 8.02 -2.46 -5.22
C GLU A 32 8.31 -1.18 -4.42
N PHE A 33 8.64 -1.29 -3.14
CA PHE A 33 8.77 -0.10 -2.31
C PHE A 33 10.05 0.69 -2.56
N VAL A 34 9.93 2.02 -2.54
CA VAL A 34 11.03 2.96 -2.42
C VAL A 34 11.33 3.14 -0.93
N ARG A 35 12.53 2.74 -0.50
CA ARG A 35 12.94 2.82 0.92
C ARG A 35 13.36 4.24 1.29
N VAL A 36 12.54 4.91 2.09
CA VAL A 36 12.78 6.25 2.65
C VAL A 36 13.28 6.11 4.08
N VAL A 37 14.44 6.73 4.36
CA VAL A 37 15.00 6.85 5.72
C VAL A 37 14.96 8.33 6.09
N ASP A 38 16.04 9.07 5.84
CA ASP A 38 16.26 10.43 6.33
C ASP A 38 16.75 11.39 5.25
N GLN A 39 16.40 11.12 4.00
CA GLN A 39 16.79 11.94 2.86
C GLN A 39 15.77 11.90 1.73
N LEU A 40 15.79 12.94 0.91
CA LEU A 40 15.16 12.95 -0.40
C LEU A 40 15.96 12.08 -1.38
N LEU A 41 15.33 11.06 -1.96
CA LEU A 41 16.00 10.09 -2.82
C LEU A 41 16.19 10.65 -4.24
N PRO A 42 17.31 10.35 -4.93
CA PRO A 42 17.57 10.87 -6.26
C PRO A 42 16.59 10.29 -7.30
N ILE A 43 16.27 11.07 -8.35
CA ILE A 43 15.31 10.72 -9.41
C ILE A 43 15.54 9.31 -9.99
N LYS A 44 16.80 8.92 -10.19
CA LYS A 44 17.17 7.59 -10.72
C LYS A 44 16.60 6.41 -9.90
N VAL A 45 16.36 6.58 -8.61
CA VAL A 45 15.77 5.54 -7.75
C VAL A 45 14.31 5.31 -8.16
N PHE A 46 13.55 6.39 -8.35
CA PHE A 46 12.15 6.34 -8.79
C PHE A 46 12.03 5.76 -10.20
N HIS A 47 12.84 6.23 -11.15
CA HIS A 47 12.80 5.69 -12.52
C HIS A 47 13.22 4.21 -12.61
N ARG A 48 14.09 3.74 -11.70
CA ARG A 48 14.47 2.33 -11.67
C ARG A 48 13.34 1.45 -11.14
N ILE A 49 12.63 1.90 -10.10
CA ILE A 49 11.52 1.14 -9.50
C ILE A 49 10.24 1.23 -10.35
N CYS A 50 10.03 2.38 -10.99
CA CYS A 50 8.86 2.68 -11.80
C CYS A 50 9.28 3.34 -13.13
N PRO A 51 9.82 2.59 -14.09
CA PRO A 51 10.05 3.09 -15.45
C PRO A 51 8.79 3.68 -16.10
N GLU A 52 7.60 3.21 -15.70
CA GLU A 52 6.30 3.68 -16.15
C GLU A 52 6.05 5.17 -15.87
N LEU A 53 6.82 5.81 -14.99
CA LEU A 53 6.81 7.26 -14.81
C LEU A 53 7.11 8.01 -16.12
N GLN A 54 7.91 7.41 -17.01
CA GLN A 54 8.23 7.94 -18.34
C GLN A 54 7.11 7.69 -19.36
N ASN A 55 6.06 6.96 -18.98
CA ASN A 55 4.89 6.64 -19.77
C ASN A 55 3.59 7.05 -19.05
N ALA A 56 3.60 8.25 -18.45
CA ALA A 56 2.45 8.81 -17.72
C ALA A 56 1.89 7.87 -16.62
N SER A 57 2.79 7.17 -15.92
CA SER A 57 2.49 6.19 -14.87
C SER A 57 1.68 4.99 -15.36
N ARG A 58 1.91 4.55 -16.60
CA ARG A 58 1.22 3.39 -17.19
C ARG A 58 2.21 2.34 -17.69
N THR A 59 1.84 1.07 -17.54
CA THR A 59 2.49 -0.03 -18.26
C THR A 59 2.29 0.15 -19.78
N PRO A 60 3.06 -0.55 -20.64
CA PRO A 60 2.89 -0.46 -22.09
C PRO A 60 1.45 -0.74 -22.58
N SER A 61 0.74 -1.65 -21.91
CA SER A 61 -0.68 -1.97 -22.22
C SER A 61 -1.67 -0.94 -21.69
N GLY A 62 -1.21 0.06 -20.91
CA GLY A 62 -2.02 1.19 -20.45
C GLY A 62 -2.51 1.11 -19.01
N THR A 63 -2.20 0.04 -18.26
CA THR A 63 -2.60 -0.11 -16.85
C THR A 63 -1.85 0.89 -15.97
N LEU A 64 -2.56 1.59 -15.07
CA LEU A 64 -1.96 2.56 -14.15
C LEU A 64 -1.03 1.88 -13.15
N VAL A 65 0.03 2.58 -12.76
CA VAL A 65 1.00 2.18 -11.74
C VAL A 65 1.12 3.28 -10.69
N ARG A 66 1.22 2.92 -9.40
CA ARG A 66 1.44 3.86 -8.28
C ARG A 66 2.69 3.47 -7.51
N VAL A 67 3.55 4.44 -7.23
CA VAL A 67 4.77 4.24 -6.44
C VAL A 67 4.41 3.99 -4.98
N GLN A 68 5.02 2.96 -4.37
CA GLN A 68 4.94 2.71 -2.93
C GLN A 68 6.18 3.23 -2.20
N LEU A 69 5.99 3.92 -1.08
CA LEU A 69 7.04 4.32 -0.15
C LEU A 69 7.06 3.42 1.08
N LEU A 70 8.24 3.17 1.61
CA LEU A 70 8.43 2.55 2.91
C LEU A 70 9.36 3.42 3.76
N GLY A 71 8.84 3.98 4.83
CA GLY A 71 9.58 4.84 5.77
C GLY A 71 8.73 5.18 6.99
N GLN A 72 9.23 6.07 7.85
CA GLN A 72 8.51 6.49 9.07
C GLN A 72 8.55 7.98 9.34
N PHE A 73 9.58 8.69 8.85
CA PHE A 73 9.77 10.11 9.18
C PHE A 73 8.87 10.97 8.29
N PRO A 74 7.89 11.71 8.86
CA PRO A 74 6.86 12.40 8.07
C PRO A 74 7.42 13.36 7.02
N GLN A 75 8.46 14.14 7.39
CA GLN A 75 9.14 15.05 6.48
C GLN A 75 9.65 14.34 5.23
N TRP A 76 10.42 13.25 5.40
CA TRP A 76 11.04 12.55 4.29
C TRP A 76 10.03 11.75 3.47
N LEU A 77 8.97 11.23 4.10
CA LEU A 77 7.84 10.64 3.38
C LEU A 77 7.15 11.68 2.50
N ALA A 78 6.90 12.89 3.00
CA ALA A 78 6.32 13.98 2.24
C ALA A 78 7.18 14.41 1.05
N GLU A 79 8.48 14.66 1.26
CA GLU A 79 9.38 15.07 0.18
C GLU A 79 9.51 14.00 -0.92
N ASN A 80 9.60 12.72 -0.54
CA ASN A 80 9.66 11.62 -1.52
C ASN A 80 8.31 11.35 -2.19
N ALA A 81 7.19 11.60 -1.52
CA ALA A 81 5.85 11.53 -2.11
C ALA A 81 5.65 12.63 -3.17
N ALA A 82 6.02 13.87 -2.84
CA ALA A 82 6.01 14.99 -3.79
C ALA A 82 6.87 14.66 -5.03
N ARG A 83 8.09 14.16 -4.84
CA ARG A 83 8.96 13.73 -5.94
C ARG A 83 8.33 12.64 -6.81
N ALA A 84 7.68 11.63 -6.21
CA ALA A 84 7.04 10.56 -6.97
C ALA A 84 5.96 11.10 -7.92
N VAL A 85 5.10 12.01 -7.44
CA VAL A 85 4.02 12.60 -8.25
C VAL A 85 4.52 13.67 -9.22
N GLU A 86 5.57 14.43 -8.88
CA GLU A 86 6.25 15.35 -9.81
C GLU A 86 6.85 14.60 -11.01
N LEU A 87 7.38 13.39 -10.77
CA LEU A 87 7.87 12.50 -11.82
C LEU A 87 6.74 11.78 -12.58
N GLY A 88 5.49 12.00 -12.19
CA GLY A 88 4.31 11.54 -12.93
C GLY A 88 3.53 10.42 -12.28
N SER A 89 3.88 9.94 -11.07
CA SER A 89 3.16 8.82 -10.45
C SER A 89 1.68 9.14 -10.23
N TRP A 90 0.80 8.19 -10.50
CA TRP A 90 -0.64 8.32 -10.24
C TRP A 90 -0.94 8.17 -8.73
N GLY A 91 -0.60 9.22 -7.99
CA GLY A 91 -0.61 9.23 -6.53
C GLY A 91 0.58 8.49 -5.92
N VAL A 92 0.44 8.10 -4.65
CA VAL A 92 1.50 7.39 -3.91
C VAL A 92 0.89 6.47 -2.84
N ASP A 93 1.54 5.35 -2.54
CA ASP A 93 1.13 4.40 -1.50
C ASP A 93 2.13 4.37 -0.34
N LEU A 94 1.66 4.21 0.90
CA LEU A 94 2.50 4.01 2.08
C LEU A 94 2.46 2.55 2.57
N ASN A 95 3.62 1.94 2.69
CA ASN A 95 3.77 0.59 3.23
C ASN A 95 3.85 0.58 4.76
N CYS A 96 2.84 0.00 5.39
CA CYS A 96 2.78 -0.28 6.83
C CYS A 96 2.69 -1.79 7.12
N GLY A 97 2.95 -2.67 6.14
CA GLY A 97 2.72 -4.11 6.25
C GLY A 97 3.96 -5.00 6.09
N CYS A 98 5.07 -4.47 5.58
CA CYS A 98 6.28 -5.25 5.28
C CYS A 98 6.94 -5.78 6.58
N PRO A 99 7.17 -7.11 6.71
CA PRO A 99 7.77 -7.71 7.89
C PRO A 99 9.31 -7.73 7.87
N SER A 100 9.95 -7.22 6.82
CA SER A 100 11.37 -7.43 6.55
C SER A 100 12.29 -6.89 7.67
N LYS A 101 13.25 -7.71 8.10
CA LYS A 101 14.18 -7.36 9.19
C LYS A 101 15.11 -6.21 8.83
N THR A 102 15.43 -6.04 7.53
CA THR A 102 16.25 -4.92 7.04
C THR A 102 15.56 -3.56 7.20
N VAL A 103 14.24 -3.55 7.37
CA VAL A 103 13.45 -2.34 7.61
C VAL A 103 13.43 -1.96 9.08
N ASN A 104 13.35 -2.93 10.00
CA ASN A 104 13.14 -2.68 11.43
C ASN A 104 14.26 -1.89 12.12
N GLY A 105 15.50 -1.91 11.59
CA GLY A 105 16.63 -1.18 12.18
C GLY A 105 16.54 0.34 12.02
N SER A 106 15.84 0.83 11.00
CA SER A 106 15.61 2.27 10.74
C SER A 106 14.12 2.64 10.83
N GLY A 107 13.28 1.70 11.28
CA GLY A 107 11.83 1.82 11.35
C GLY A 107 11.11 1.87 9.99
N GLY A 108 9.78 1.76 10.02
CA GLY A 108 8.90 1.65 8.84
C GLY A 108 8.29 0.25 8.64
N GLY A 109 7.43 0.10 7.63
CA GLY A 109 6.72 -1.16 7.37
C GLY A 109 5.85 -1.57 8.55
N ALA A 110 5.85 -2.87 8.90
CA ALA A 110 4.99 -3.38 9.96
C ALA A 110 5.29 -2.81 11.35
N THR A 111 6.48 -2.22 11.59
CA THR A 111 6.80 -1.62 12.90
C THR A 111 5.87 -0.47 13.27
N LEU A 112 5.34 0.23 12.25
CA LEU A 112 4.36 1.31 12.41
C LEU A 112 3.04 0.82 13.02
N LEU A 113 2.71 -0.47 12.89
CA LEU A 113 1.48 -1.05 13.44
C LEU A 113 1.46 -1.09 14.97
N LYS A 114 2.63 -0.91 15.61
CA LYS A 114 2.74 -0.82 17.08
C LYS A 114 2.31 0.55 17.61
N ASP A 115 2.47 1.58 16.78
CA ASP A 115 2.20 2.97 17.12
C ASP A 115 1.45 3.65 15.97
N PRO A 116 0.10 3.58 15.97
CA PRO A 116 -0.75 4.17 14.92
C PRO A 116 -0.54 5.67 14.71
N GLU A 117 -0.01 6.40 15.70
CA GLU A 117 0.33 7.82 15.54
C GLU A 117 1.38 8.04 14.45
N LEU A 118 2.34 7.13 14.30
CA LEU A 118 3.33 7.19 13.22
C LEU A 118 2.69 7.02 11.84
N ILE A 119 1.64 6.21 11.74
CA ILE A 119 0.86 6.04 10.50
C ILE A 119 0.11 7.34 10.20
N TYR A 120 -0.56 7.93 11.20
CA TYR A 120 -1.26 9.20 11.07
C TYR A 120 -0.32 10.31 10.57
N GLN A 121 0.80 10.54 11.27
CA GLN A 121 1.74 11.60 10.93
C GLN A 121 2.37 11.39 9.55
N GLY A 122 2.79 10.16 9.23
CA GLY A 122 3.37 9.84 7.93
C GLY A 122 2.39 10.02 6.77
N ALA A 123 1.18 9.43 6.88
CA ALA A 123 0.15 9.52 5.85
C ALA A 123 -0.35 10.95 5.67
N LYS A 124 -0.49 11.72 6.76
CA LYS A 124 -0.93 13.12 6.72
C LYS A 124 0.08 13.99 5.99
N ALA A 125 1.37 13.87 6.32
CA ALA A 125 2.41 14.63 5.64
C ALA A 125 2.48 14.29 4.15
N MET A 126 2.31 13.02 3.76
CA MET A 126 2.19 12.61 2.36
C MET A 126 0.95 13.22 1.69
N ARG A 127 -0.20 13.22 2.37
CA ARG A 127 -1.46 13.78 1.86
C ARG A 127 -1.36 15.29 1.63
N GLU A 128 -0.71 16.03 2.52
CA GLU A 128 -0.48 17.47 2.41
C GLU A 128 0.50 17.82 1.28
N ALA A 129 1.49 16.97 1.01
CA ALA A 129 2.50 17.19 -0.03
C ALA A 129 2.03 16.79 -1.45
N VAL A 130 1.04 15.90 -1.55
CA VAL A 130 0.54 15.39 -2.84
C VAL A 130 -0.68 16.20 -3.29
N PRO A 131 -0.75 16.67 -4.56
CA PRO A 131 -1.90 17.40 -5.09
C PRO A 131 -3.23 16.71 -4.79
N ALA A 132 -4.22 17.48 -4.33
CA ALA A 132 -5.45 16.96 -3.72
C ALA A 132 -6.24 15.95 -4.59
N HIS A 133 -6.15 16.06 -5.92
CA HIS A 133 -6.84 15.18 -6.86
C HIS A 133 -6.12 13.84 -7.10
N LEU A 134 -4.84 13.71 -6.69
CA LEU A 134 -4.08 12.46 -6.78
C LEU A 134 -4.24 11.64 -5.49
N PRO A 135 -4.35 10.30 -5.59
CA PRO A 135 -4.61 9.46 -4.44
C PRO A 135 -3.39 9.30 -3.53
N VAL A 136 -3.62 9.25 -2.22
CA VAL A 136 -2.64 8.77 -1.23
C VAL A 136 -3.25 7.55 -0.56
N SER A 137 -2.69 6.36 -0.81
CA SER A 137 -3.17 5.12 -0.21
C SER A 137 -2.24 4.62 0.88
N VAL A 138 -2.77 3.75 1.74
CA VAL A 138 -1.97 3.08 2.77
C VAL A 138 -2.25 1.58 2.72
N LYS A 139 -1.20 0.76 2.76
CA LYS A 139 -1.31 -0.70 2.87
C LYS A 139 -0.87 -1.17 4.25
N VAL A 140 -1.78 -1.79 4.99
CA VAL A 140 -1.57 -2.27 6.37
C VAL A 140 -1.76 -3.79 6.49
N ARG A 141 -1.34 -4.31 7.64
CA ARG A 141 -1.80 -5.57 8.22
C ARG A 141 -2.77 -5.25 9.37
N LEU A 142 -3.44 -6.27 9.94
CA LEU A 142 -4.36 -6.08 11.06
C LEU A 142 -3.67 -5.60 12.36
N GLY A 143 -2.36 -5.82 12.47
CA GLY A 143 -1.55 -5.43 13.62
C GLY A 143 -0.19 -6.11 13.63
N TRP A 144 0.56 -5.95 14.72
CA TRP A 144 1.91 -6.54 14.85
C TRP A 144 1.85 -8.03 15.23
N ASP A 145 1.54 -8.32 16.49
CA ASP A 145 1.38 -9.65 17.08
C ASP A 145 -0.11 -9.97 17.29
N SER A 146 -0.90 -9.00 17.73
CA SER A 146 -2.35 -9.06 17.86
C SER A 146 -3.08 -8.17 16.83
N GLY A 147 -4.39 -8.40 16.70
CA GLY A 147 -5.29 -7.54 15.93
C GLY A 147 -5.97 -6.44 16.76
N GLU A 148 -5.56 -6.22 18.01
CA GLU A 148 -6.25 -5.31 18.94
C GLU A 148 -6.24 -3.86 18.45
N LYS A 149 -5.13 -3.43 17.83
CA LYS A 149 -4.96 -2.07 17.30
C LYS A 149 -5.57 -1.85 15.91
N LYS A 150 -6.27 -2.84 15.33
CA LYS A 150 -6.76 -2.76 13.94
C LYS A 150 -7.62 -1.52 13.67
N PHE A 151 -8.44 -1.11 14.64
CA PHE A 151 -9.26 0.10 14.52
C PHE A 151 -8.46 1.38 14.74
N GLU A 152 -7.50 1.40 15.68
CA GLU A 152 -6.59 2.56 15.84
C GLU A 152 -5.78 2.81 14.56
N ILE A 153 -5.29 1.74 13.93
CA ILE A 153 -4.57 1.79 12.65
C ILE A 153 -5.48 2.33 11.53
N ALA A 154 -6.69 1.78 11.41
CA ALA A 154 -7.65 2.20 10.39
C ALA A 154 -8.07 3.67 10.57
N ASP A 155 -8.35 4.08 11.80
CA ASP A 155 -8.74 5.43 12.16
C ASP A 155 -7.61 6.42 11.86
N ALA A 156 -6.36 6.08 12.18
CA ALA A 156 -5.19 6.89 11.87
C ALA A 156 -5.07 7.18 10.36
N VAL A 157 -5.29 6.18 9.51
CA VAL A 157 -5.27 6.33 8.04
C VAL A 157 -6.37 7.27 7.56
N GLN A 158 -7.61 7.09 8.04
CA GLN A 158 -8.72 7.94 7.65
C GLN A 158 -8.55 9.38 8.13
N GLN A 159 -8.15 9.57 9.39
CA GLN A 159 -7.96 10.90 9.98
C GLN A 159 -6.80 11.66 9.34
N ALA A 160 -5.80 10.95 8.80
CA ALA A 160 -4.73 11.54 8.00
C ALA A 160 -5.19 12.05 6.63
N GLY A 161 -6.40 11.72 6.19
CA GLY A 161 -6.95 12.13 4.90
C GLY A 161 -6.50 11.24 3.74
N ALA A 162 -6.05 10.01 4.00
CA ALA A 162 -5.74 9.05 2.94
C ALA A 162 -6.99 8.76 2.09
N THR A 163 -6.77 8.47 0.81
CA THR A 163 -7.83 8.25 -0.18
C THR A 163 -8.44 6.85 -0.08
N GLU A 164 -7.65 5.83 0.22
CA GLU A 164 -8.09 4.43 0.32
C GLU A 164 -7.13 3.62 1.19
N LEU A 165 -7.64 2.53 1.80
CA LEU A 165 -6.91 1.65 2.69
C LEU A 165 -6.90 0.22 2.15
N VAL A 166 -5.72 -0.35 1.90
CA VAL A 166 -5.56 -1.77 1.60
C VAL A 166 -5.26 -2.53 2.89
N VAL A 167 -6.09 -3.52 3.24
CA VAL A 167 -5.91 -4.34 4.44
C VAL A 167 -5.53 -5.75 4.07
N HIS A 168 -4.30 -6.15 4.42
CA HIS A 168 -3.94 -7.56 4.48
C HIS A 168 -4.54 -8.14 5.76
N GLY A 169 -5.50 -9.06 5.63
CA GLY A 169 -6.29 -9.65 6.73
C GLY A 169 -5.52 -10.58 7.68
N ARG A 170 -4.27 -10.28 8.01
CA ARG A 170 -3.41 -11.01 8.95
C ARG A 170 -2.58 -10.02 9.77
N THR A 171 -2.18 -10.40 10.97
CA THR A 171 -1.13 -9.68 11.72
C THR A 171 0.24 -9.92 11.10
N LYS A 172 1.27 -9.18 11.52
CA LYS A 172 2.64 -9.41 11.07
C LYS A 172 3.15 -10.78 11.52
N GLU A 173 2.89 -11.21 12.75
CA GLU A 173 3.35 -12.51 13.29
C GLU A 173 2.69 -13.73 12.64
N GLN A 174 1.46 -13.56 12.15
CA GLN A 174 0.79 -14.59 11.36
C GLN A 174 1.46 -14.84 10.00
N GLY A 175 2.25 -13.89 9.50
CA GLY A 175 3.03 -14.04 8.27
C GLY A 175 2.15 -14.32 7.06
N TYR A 176 2.42 -15.45 6.38
CA TYR A 176 1.69 -15.92 5.19
C TYR A 176 0.97 -17.26 5.43
N ARG A 177 0.76 -17.64 6.70
CA ARG A 177 -0.03 -18.84 7.04
C ARG A 177 -1.48 -18.63 6.62
N ALA A 178 -2.03 -19.56 5.84
CA ALA A 178 -3.34 -19.41 5.19
C ALA A 178 -4.48 -19.50 6.20
N GLU A 179 -4.34 -20.35 7.21
CA GLU A 179 -5.32 -20.60 8.29
C GLU A 179 -5.59 -19.38 9.18
N HIS A 180 -4.81 -18.31 9.04
CA HIS A 180 -4.97 -17.07 9.80
C HIS A 180 -5.60 -15.93 9.01
N ILE A 181 -6.02 -16.15 7.76
CA ILE A 181 -6.71 -15.10 7.00
C ILE A 181 -8.04 -14.74 7.68
N ASP A 182 -8.23 -13.45 7.92
CA ASP A 182 -9.42 -12.91 8.57
C ASP A 182 -10.05 -11.82 7.69
N TRP A 183 -10.87 -12.26 6.73
CA TRP A 183 -11.65 -11.35 5.89
C TRP A 183 -12.79 -10.66 6.66
N GLN A 184 -13.26 -11.26 7.76
CA GLN A 184 -14.30 -10.67 8.60
C GLN A 184 -13.80 -9.39 9.27
N ALA A 185 -12.56 -9.40 9.80
CA ALA A 185 -11.92 -8.21 10.36
C ALA A 185 -11.73 -7.09 9.32
N ILE A 186 -11.48 -7.44 8.04
CA ILE A 186 -11.46 -6.44 6.97
C ILE A 186 -12.84 -5.79 6.80
N GLY A 187 -13.91 -6.59 6.85
CA GLY A 187 -15.29 -6.09 6.78
C GLY A 187 -15.68 -5.19 7.94
N GLU A 188 -15.22 -5.50 9.17
CA GLU A 188 -15.40 -4.63 10.33
C GLU A 188 -14.73 -3.26 10.15
N ILE A 189 -13.51 -3.24 9.59
CA ILE A 189 -12.81 -1.99 9.26
C ILE A 189 -13.59 -1.23 8.17
N ARG A 190 -14.02 -1.90 7.10
CA ARG A 190 -14.82 -1.30 6.02
C ARG A 190 -16.08 -0.63 6.53
N GLN A 191 -16.82 -1.27 7.44
CA GLN A 191 -18.05 -0.71 8.01
C GLN A 191 -17.81 0.53 8.87
N ARG A 192 -16.60 0.66 9.45
CA ARG A 192 -16.22 1.78 10.30
C ARG A 192 -15.77 3.01 9.50
N LEU A 193 -15.12 2.81 8.36
CA LEU A 193 -14.52 3.88 7.57
C LEU A 193 -15.48 4.46 6.52
N ASN A 194 -15.23 5.70 6.13
CA ASN A 194 -15.87 6.43 5.03
C ASN A 194 -15.01 6.46 3.77
N ILE A 195 -13.77 5.97 3.82
CA ILE A 195 -12.88 5.78 2.67
C ILE A 195 -12.97 4.33 2.15
N PRO A 196 -12.72 4.08 0.85
CA PRO A 196 -12.67 2.72 0.31
C PRO A 196 -11.67 1.83 1.05
N VAL A 197 -12.10 0.61 1.37
CA VAL A 197 -11.25 -0.46 1.90
C VAL A 197 -11.10 -1.54 0.84
N ILE A 198 -9.86 -1.97 0.61
CA ILE A 198 -9.51 -3.00 -0.38
C ILE A 198 -8.99 -4.22 0.38
N ALA A 199 -9.70 -5.34 0.23
CA ALA A 199 -9.33 -6.60 0.87
C ALA A 199 -8.11 -7.25 0.20
N ASN A 200 -7.20 -7.80 1.00
CA ASN A 200 -5.99 -8.48 0.51
C ASN A 200 -5.64 -9.73 1.33
N GLY A 201 -5.23 -10.79 0.62
CA GLY A 201 -4.72 -12.04 1.19
C GLY A 201 -5.62 -13.25 0.90
N GLU A 202 -4.99 -14.35 0.49
CA GLU A 202 -5.63 -15.66 0.20
C GLU A 202 -6.70 -15.65 -0.90
N ILE A 203 -6.55 -14.75 -1.90
CA ILE A 203 -7.39 -14.74 -3.11
C ILE A 203 -6.58 -15.43 -4.22
N TRP A 204 -6.99 -16.64 -4.58
CA TRP A 204 -6.25 -17.53 -5.49
C TRP A 204 -7.00 -17.79 -6.80
N ASP A 205 -8.31 -17.68 -6.76
CA ASP A 205 -9.21 -18.02 -7.85
C ASP A 205 -10.54 -17.24 -7.71
N TRP A 206 -11.46 -17.49 -8.64
CA TRP A 206 -12.78 -16.86 -8.62
C TRP A 206 -13.55 -17.17 -7.32
N GLN A 207 -13.51 -18.41 -6.84
CA GLN A 207 -14.31 -18.84 -5.68
C GLN A 207 -13.83 -18.16 -4.39
N SER A 208 -12.52 -18.13 -4.15
CA SER A 208 -11.92 -17.42 -3.01
C SER A 208 -12.12 -15.92 -3.09
N ALA A 209 -12.12 -15.32 -4.29
CA ALA A 209 -12.47 -13.91 -4.49
C ALA A 209 -13.94 -13.63 -4.10
N GLN A 210 -14.89 -14.46 -4.53
CA GLN A 210 -16.30 -14.33 -4.15
C GLN A 210 -16.51 -14.46 -2.65
N GLN A 211 -15.82 -15.40 -2.00
CA GLN A 211 -15.87 -15.56 -0.54
C GLN A 211 -15.33 -14.33 0.18
N CYS A 212 -14.16 -13.82 -0.24
CA CYS A 212 -13.57 -12.62 0.31
C CYS A 212 -14.49 -11.40 0.19
N MET A 213 -15.06 -11.15 -0.99
CA MET A 213 -16.02 -10.05 -1.23
C MET A 213 -17.29 -10.22 -0.40
N THR A 214 -17.82 -11.45 -0.30
CA THR A 214 -19.03 -11.72 0.48
C THR A 214 -18.81 -11.47 1.98
N ILE A 215 -17.69 -11.95 2.54
CA ILE A 215 -17.40 -11.86 3.97
C ILE A 215 -17.01 -10.44 4.37
N SER A 216 -16.10 -9.81 3.61
CA SER A 216 -15.63 -8.46 3.92
C SER A 216 -16.61 -7.37 3.48
N GLY A 217 -17.46 -7.65 2.48
CA GLY A 217 -18.31 -6.67 1.82
C GLY A 217 -17.52 -5.61 1.02
N CYS A 218 -16.24 -5.88 0.71
CA CYS A 218 -15.41 -5.05 -0.17
C CYS A 218 -15.66 -5.37 -1.65
#